data_AF-A0A660PHC5-F1
#
_entry.id   AF-A0A660PHC5-F1
#
_cell.length_a   1.000
_cell.length_b   1.000
_cell.length_c   1.000
_cell.angle_alpha   90.00
_cell.angle_beta   90.00
_cell.angle_gamma   90.00
#
_symmetry.space_group_name_H-M   'P 1'
#
loop_
_entity.id
_entity.type
_entity.pdbx_description
1 polymer ?
#
loop_
_entity_poly.entity_id
_entity_poly.type
_entity_poly.pdbx_seq_one_letter_code
_entity_poly.pdbx_strand_id
1 'polypeptide(L)'
;MLNKILFVFVALLFFSANITAEDYRSLVKKGNESFKQNDYKKAMEYYRNAETEIPESPELNYNIGSTLHKEGKFEEAVEMLNNSLRTTDINLESSAHFNLGNTHFRMQDYQ
;
A
#
# COMPACT_ATOMS: atom_id res chain seq x y z
N MET A 1 -13.72 -12.22 48.42
CA MET A 1 -13.94 -11.24 47.33
C MET A 1 -12.64 -10.77 46.68
N LEU A 2 -11.54 -10.69 47.43
CA LEU A 2 -10.20 -10.30 46.94
C LEU A 2 -9.63 -11.23 45.84
N ASN A 3 -9.81 -12.55 45.95
CA ASN A 3 -9.30 -13.52 44.96
C ASN A 3 -10.01 -13.48 43.59
N LYS A 4 -11.24 -12.94 43.51
CA LYS A 4 -11.96 -12.80 42.23
C LYS A 4 -11.49 -11.56 41.44
N ILE A 5 -11.12 -10.50 42.14
CA ILE A 5 -10.58 -9.26 41.55
C ILE A 5 -9.17 -9.51 41.00
N LEU A 6 -8.34 -10.27 41.71
CA LEU A 6 -6.99 -10.64 41.26
C LEU A 6 -7.01 -11.46 39.95
N PHE A 7 -8.00 -12.35 39.78
CA PHE A 7 -8.14 -13.17 38.57
C PHE A 7 -8.56 -12.37 37.33
N VAL A 8 -9.39 -11.32 37.51
CA VAL A 8 -9.81 -10.42 36.41
C VAL A 8 -8.65 -9.54 35.95
N PHE A 9 -7.79 -9.08 36.86
CA PHE A 9 -6.60 -8.30 36.51
C PHE A 9 -5.54 -9.12 35.77
N VAL A 10 -5.36 -10.40 36.13
CA VAL A 10 -4.44 -11.30 35.41
C VAL A 10 -4.97 -11.64 34.00
N ALA A 11 -6.29 -11.79 33.83
CA ALA A 11 -6.90 -12.04 32.52
C ALA A 11 -6.78 -10.85 31.54
N LEU A 12 -6.80 -9.61 32.05
CA LEU A 12 -6.62 -8.40 31.23
C LEU A 12 -5.19 -8.20 30.72
N LEU A 13 -4.18 -8.77 31.41
CA LEU A 13 -2.78 -8.73 30.98
C LEU A 13 -2.45 -9.75 29.87
N PHE A 14 -3.32 -10.71 29.59
CA PHE A 14 -3.18 -11.64 28.47
C PHE A 14 -3.91 -11.18 27.20
N PHE A 15 -4.76 -10.14 27.28
CA PHE A 15 -5.46 -9.61 26.11
C PHE A 15 -4.68 -8.54 25.36
N SER A 16 -3.55 -8.07 25.89
CA SER A 16 -2.86 -6.86 25.40
C SER A 16 -1.69 -7.09 24.45
N ALA A 17 -1.33 -8.32 24.09
CA ALA A 17 -0.02 -8.53 23.47
C ALA A 17 -0.01 -9.54 22.33
N ASN A 18 -0.77 -9.28 21.25
CA ASN A 18 -0.43 -9.78 19.91
C ASN A 18 -0.93 -8.82 18.81
N ILE A 19 -0.65 -7.51 18.94
CA ILE A 19 -0.67 -6.63 17.77
C ILE A 19 0.77 -6.57 17.29
N THR A 20 1.19 -7.59 16.53
CA THR A 20 2.43 -7.46 15.76
C THR A 20 2.10 -6.58 14.57
N ALA A 21 2.66 -5.37 14.51
CA ALA A 21 2.69 -4.61 13.27
C ALA A 21 3.30 -5.52 12.18
N GLU A 22 2.62 -5.66 11.05
CA GLU A 22 3.18 -6.42 9.94
C GLU A 22 4.33 -5.61 9.33
N ASP A 23 5.48 -6.28 9.09
CA ASP A 23 6.61 -5.65 8.42
C ASP A 23 6.23 -5.16 7.01
N TYR A 24 6.75 -4.00 6.62
CA TYR A 24 6.59 -3.35 5.33
C TYR A 24 6.63 -4.34 4.14
N ARG A 25 7.61 -5.24 4.11
CA ARG A 25 7.77 -6.19 2.99
C ARG A 25 6.60 -7.17 2.88
N SER A 26 6.05 -7.60 4.03
CA SER A 26 4.86 -8.46 4.06
C SER A 26 3.65 -7.72 3.50
N LEU A 27 3.45 -6.47 3.92
CA LEU A 27 2.34 -5.63 3.48
C LEU A 27 2.41 -5.37 1.96
N VAL A 28 3.58 -4.98 1.44
CA VAL A 28 3.79 -4.79 0.00
C VAL A 28 3.52 -6.07 -0.77
N LYS A 29 3.99 -7.23 -0.28
CA LYS A 29 3.73 -8.53 -0.93
C LYS A 29 2.24 -8.84 -1.00
N LYS A 30 1.50 -8.68 0.10
CA LYS A 30 0.04 -8.89 0.14
C LYS A 30 -0.71 -7.91 -0.76
N GLY A 31 -0.26 -6.66 -0.81
CA GLY A 31 -0.77 -5.66 -1.75
C GLY A 31 -0.58 -6.10 -3.20
N ASN A 32 0.64 -6.54 -3.56
CA ASN A 32 0.96 -7.03 -4.90
C ASN A 32 0.17 -8.30 -5.29
N GLU A 33 -0.05 -9.21 -4.34
CA GLU A 33 -0.91 -10.40 -4.55
C GLU A 33 -2.37 -10.00 -4.79
N SER A 34 -2.89 -9.04 -4.03
CA SER A 34 -4.26 -8.53 -4.17
C SER A 34 -4.43 -7.79 -5.51
N PHE A 35 -3.45 -6.97 -5.90
CA PHE A 35 -3.41 -6.30 -7.19
C PHE A 35 -3.45 -7.31 -8.35
N LYS A 36 -2.66 -8.39 -8.28
CA LYS A 36 -2.67 -9.46 -9.30
C LYS A 36 -4.01 -10.18 -9.40
N GLN A 37 -4.79 -10.20 -8.32
CA GLN A 37 -6.15 -10.74 -8.29
C GLN A 37 -7.21 -9.74 -8.78
N ASN A 38 -6.79 -8.53 -9.20
CA ASN A 38 -7.64 -7.39 -9.53
C ASN A 38 -8.46 -6.85 -8.33
N ASP A 39 -8.10 -7.23 -7.10
CA ASP A 39 -8.69 -6.66 -5.88
C ASP A 39 -7.93 -5.39 -5.49
N TYR A 40 -8.19 -4.32 -6.26
CA TYR A 40 -7.48 -3.05 -6.12
C TYR A 40 -7.77 -2.34 -4.81
N LYS A 41 -8.99 -2.51 -4.27
CA LYS A 41 -9.36 -1.94 -2.96
C LYS A 41 -8.51 -2.55 -1.85
N LYS A 42 -8.40 -3.88 -1.82
CA LYS A 42 -7.58 -4.57 -0.83
C LYS A 42 -6.09 -4.33 -1.04
N ALA A 43 -5.64 -4.21 -2.30
CA ALA A 43 -4.28 -3.80 -2.60
C ALA A 43 -3.98 -2.43 -1.97
N MET A 44 -4.86 -1.45 -2.15
CA MET A 44 -4.74 -0.12 -1.55
C MET A 44 -4.74 -0.15 0.00
N GLU A 45 -5.53 -1.01 0.64
CA GLU A 45 -5.50 -1.17 2.09
C GLU A 45 -4.11 -1.64 2.58
N TYR A 46 -3.55 -2.67 1.94
CA TYR A 46 -2.21 -3.15 2.28
C TYR A 46 -1.13 -2.12 1.98
N TYR A 47 -1.21 -1.40 0.87
CA TYR A 47 -0.24 -0.37 0.52
C TYR A 47 -0.30 0.83 1.46
N ARG A 48 -1.48 1.26 1.92
CA ARG A 48 -1.62 2.32 2.94
C ARG A 48 -0.97 1.91 4.26
N ASN A 49 -1.14 0.66 4.68
CA ASN A 49 -0.46 0.16 5.86
C ASN A 49 1.06 0.06 5.65
N ALA A 50 1.52 -0.27 4.44
CA ALA A 50 2.96 -0.25 4.14
C ALA A 50 3.52 1.19 4.16
N GLU A 51 2.72 2.16 3.72
CA GLU A 51 3.09 3.58 3.68
C GLU A 51 3.30 4.16 5.08
N THR A 52 2.56 3.67 6.09
CA THR A 52 2.78 4.09 7.48
C THR A 52 4.12 3.62 8.04
N GLU A 53 4.67 2.51 7.53
CA GLU A 53 5.96 1.97 7.96
C GLU A 53 7.14 2.63 7.24
N ILE A 54 7.03 2.79 5.92
CA ILE A 54 8.05 3.46 5.10
C ILE A 54 7.36 4.48 4.19
N PRO A 55 7.23 5.73 4.65
CA PRO A 55 6.65 6.78 3.84
C PRO A 55 7.55 7.11 2.64
N GLU A 56 6.92 7.54 1.55
CA GLU A 56 7.60 8.02 0.33
C GLU A 56 8.55 7.01 -0.36
N SER A 57 8.36 5.70 -0.14
CA SER A 57 9.10 4.66 -0.85
C SER A 57 8.80 4.72 -2.36
N PRO A 58 9.82 4.84 -3.24
CA PRO A 58 9.59 4.88 -4.68
C PRO A 58 8.85 3.64 -5.23
N GLU A 59 9.20 2.45 -4.74
CA GLU A 59 8.53 1.20 -5.14
C GLU A 59 7.06 1.19 -4.71
N LEU A 60 6.78 1.66 -3.49
CA LEU A 60 5.41 1.71 -2.98
C LEU A 60 4.57 2.73 -3.75
N ASN A 61 5.12 3.91 -4.03
CA ASN A 61 4.49 4.95 -4.86
C ASN A 61 4.15 4.41 -6.26
N TYR A 62 5.04 3.62 -6.87
CA TYR A 62 4.76 2.96 -8.15
C TYR A 62 3.60 1.98 -8.05
N ASN A 63 3.55 1.15 -7.00
CA ASN A 63 2.48 0.18 -6.78
C ASN A 63 1.12 0.87 -6.53
N ILE A 64 1.11 1.91 -5.69
CA ILE A 64 -0.08 2.74 -5.43
C ILE A 64 -0.55 3.40 -6.73
N GLY A 65 0.33 4.07 -7.46
CA GLY A 65 0.00 4.72 -8.73
C GLY A 65 -0.55 3.75 -9.77
N SER A 66 0.06 2.57 -9.88
CA SER A 66 -0.45 1.50 -10.76
C SER A 66 -1.85 1.01 -10.35
N THR A 67 -2.13 0.98 -9.05
CA THR A 67 -3.45 0.60 -8.50
C THR A 67 -4.49 1.66 -8.78
N LEU A 68 -4.17 2.93 -8.54
CA LEU A 68 -5.04 4.07 -8.84
C LEU A 68 -5.38 4.13 -10.33
N HIS A 69 -4.41 3.85 -11.21
CA HIS A 69 -4.65 3.73 -12.65
C HIS A 69 -5.70 2.66 -12.96
N LYS A 70 -5.62 1.49 -12.31
CA LYS A 70 -6.59 0.41 -12.50
C LYS A 70 -7.97 0.75 -11.94
N GLU A 71 -8.05 1.57 -10.90
CA GLU A 71 -9.30 2.11 -10.37
C GLU A 71 -9.88 3.27 -11.21
N GLY A 72 -9.17 3.75 -12.24
CA GLY A 72 -9.60 4.88 -13.07
C GLY A 72 -9.37 6.26 -12.45
N LYS A 73 -8.64 6.32 -11.33
CA LYS A 73 -8.27 7.56 -10.64
C LYS A 73 -6.99 8.11 -11.23
N PHE A 74 -7.08 8.59 -12.46
CA PHE A 74 -5.89 8.81 -13.26
C PHE A 74 -5.03 9.99 -12.79
N GLU A 75 -5.63 11.05 -12.27
CA GLU A 75 -4.91 12.21 -11.72
C GLU A 75 -4.06 11.80 -10.50
N GLU A 76 -4.67 11.07 -9.56
CA GLU A 76 -3.96 10.54 -8.38
C GLU A 76 -2.88 9.53 -8.80
N ALA A 77 -3.14 8.72 -9.83
CA ALA A 77 -2.16 7.78 -10.36
C ALA A 77 -0.92 8.50 -10.93
N VAL A 78 -1.11 9.59 -11.66
CA VAL A 78 -0.01 10.41 -12.20
C VAL A 78 0.84 10.98 -11.07
N GLU A 79 0.23 11.48 -10.00
CA GLU A 79 0.96 12.02 -8.84
C GLU A 79 1.87 10.95 -8.22
N MET A 80 1.31 9.77 -7.91
CA MET A 80 2.07 8.70 -7.26
C MET A 80 3.14 8.10 -8.18
N LEU A 81 2.85 7.96 -9.48
CA LEU A 81 3.86 7.50 -10.43
C LEU A 81 5.00 8.52 -10.57
N ASN A 82 4.73 9.83 -10.55
CA ASN A 82 5.80 10.85 -10.52
C ASN A 82 6.63 10.76 -9.23
N ASN A 83 5.99 10.55 -8.08
CA ASN A 83 6.71 10.38 -6.82
C ASN A 83 7.62 9.12 -6.81
N SER A 84 7.31 8.11 -7.64
CA SER A 84 8.15 6.93 -7.82
C SER A 84 9.43 7.20 -8.64
N LEU A 85 9.49 8.29 -9.41
CA LEU A 85 10.66 8.69 -10.20
C LEU A 85 11.81 9.25 -9.34
N ARG A 86 11.63 9.35 -8.02
CA ARG A 86 12.72 9.60 -7.07
C ARG A 86 13.69 8.41 -6.91
N THR A 87 13.40 7.30 -7.59
CA THR A 87 14.25 6.10 -7.62
C THR A 87 15.56 6.34 -8.38
N THR A 88 16.58 5.54 -8.06
CA THR A 88 17.79 5.38 -8.89
C THR A 88 17.83 4.03 -9.62
N ASP A 89 16.83 3.17 -9.41
CA ASP A 89 16.66 1.92 -10.14
C ASP A 89 16.05 2.19 -11.52
N ILE A 90 16.87 1.99 -12.55
CA ILE A 90 16.53 2.21 -13.96
C ILE A 90 15.32 1.36 -14.40
N ASN A 91 15.14 0.17 -13.84
CA ASN A 91 14.00 -0.69 -14.20
C ASN A 91 12.69 -0.13 -13.63
N LEU A 92 12.74 0.39 -12.40
CA LEU A 92 11.59 1.03 -11.77
C LEU A 92 11.25 2.33 -12.50
N GLU A 93 12.25 3.15 -12.80
CA GLU A 93 12.10 4.40 -13.57
C GLU A 93 11.44 4.13 -14.94
N SER A 94 11.96 3.16 -15.69
CA SER A 94 11.38 2.77 -16.99
C SER A 94 9.94 2.27 -16.86
N SER A 95 9.62 1.50 -15.82
CA SER A 95 8.26 0.99 -15.58
C SER A 95 7.30 2.11 -15.20
N ALA A 96 7.75 3.06 -14.37
CA ALA A 96 6.99 4.23 -13.98
C ALA A 96 6.66 5.12 -15.18
N HIS A 97 7.63 5.39 -16.06
CA HIS A 97 7.39 6.13 -17.31
C HIS A 97 6.40 5.43 -18.24
N PHE A 98 6.51 4.10 -18.38
CA PHE A 98 5.54 3.33 -19.16
C PHE A 98 4.11 3.46 -18.60
N ASN A 99 3.95 3.34 -17.28
CA ASN A 99 2.64 3.49 -16.64
C ASN A 99 2.11 4.93 -16.67
N LEU A 100 2.98 5.94 -16.62
CA LEU A 100 2.58 7.34 -16.82
C LEU A 100 2.03 7.56 -18.23
N GLY A 101 2.72 7.03 -19.26
CA GLY A 101 2.24 7.10 -20.64
C GLY A 101 0.86 6.46 -20.80
N ASN A 102 0.67 5.25 -20.26
CA ASN A 102 -0.63 4.56 -20.28
C ASN A 102 -1.70 5.33 -19.51
N THR A 103 -1.33 5.96 -18.39
CA THR A 103 -2.28 6.75 -17.58
C THR A 103 -2.71 8.02 -18.31
N HIS A 104 -1.79 8.75 -18.92
CA HIS A 104 -2.13 9.93 -19.73
C HIS A 104 -2.96 9.59 -20.96
N PHE A 105 -2.64 8.49 -21.65
CA PHE A 105 -3.45 7.99 -22.76
C PHE A 105 -4.89 7.74 -22.30
N ARG A 106 -5.07 7.04 -21.17
CA ARG A 106 -6.40 6.80 -20.61
C ARG A 106 -7.08 8.09 -20.18
N MET A 107 -6.40 9.05 -19.55
CA MET A 107 -7.02 10.35 -19.22
C MET A 107 -7.64 11.05 -20.43
N GLN A 108 -6.96 11.01 -21.58
CA GLN A 108 -7.46 11.63 -22.81
C GLN A 108 -8.72 10.93 -23.35
N ASP A 109 -8.82 9.61 -23.21
CA ASP A 109 -10.00 8.85 -23.65
C ASP A 109 -11.27 9.10 -22.80
N TYR A 110 -11.13 9.63 -21.57
CA TYR A 110 -12.24 9.91 -20.66
C TYR A 110 -12.72 11.37 -20.68
N GLN A 111 -12.07 12.23 -21.47
CA GLN A 111 -12.47 13.64 -21.70
C GLN A 111 -13.46 13.76 -22.86
#